data_AF-M6ZW35-F1
#
_entry.id   AF-M6ZW35-F1
#
_cell.length_a   1.000
_cell.length_b   1.000
_cell.length_c   1.000
_cell.angle_alpha   90.00
_cell.angle_beta   90.00
_cell.angle_gamma   90.00
#
_symmetry.space_group_name_H-M   'P 1'
#
loop_
_entity.id
_entity.type
_entity.pdbx_description
1 polymer ?
#
loop_
_entity_poly.entity_id
_entity_poly.type
_entity_poly.pdbx_seq_one_letter_code
_entity_poly.pdbx_strand_id
1 'polypeptide(L)'
;MEDFDDLPAHFQIEVDSAILKEIPISLITYVLTPKGEKKLRYIIHGILARYGRLDLSELLFTSAKELIVNATKASIKRILFKESKLNIESPEDYARGMETFHSSLSNKKFPFYREKMKEHDLLVKVTFCFNQDRIVLKILNNFQLTEQEEKRVREKFRISRGFDNLFEFYMKFGDSTEGAGLGITMVEILVAQSGFDRHLFTIYSKKGVSQTVARVEIPLKEDYIPKRLKFAKEQNLTSEM
;
A
#
# COMPACT_ATOMS: atom_id res chain seq x y z
N MET A 1 8.94 22.92 7.78
CA MET A 1 7.92 23.28 6.77
C MET A 1 8.32 22.53 5.51
N GLU A 2 7.52 21.57 5.04
CA GLU A 2 7.85 20.87 3.78
C GLU A 2 7.73 21.89 2.64
N ASP A 3 8.81 22.11 1.90
CA ASP A 3 8.84 23.00 0.74
C ASP A 3 8.20 22.28 -0.45
N PHE A 4 7.12 22.84 -0.99
CA PHE A 4 6.36 22.31 -2.14
C PHE A 4 6.48 23.20 -3.40
N ASP A 5 7.37 24.19 -3.41
CA ASP A 5 7.38 25.28 -4.40
C ASP A 5 7.77 24.83 -5.82
N ASP A 6 8.42 23.67 -5.94
CA ASP A 6 8.79 23.06 -7.24
C ASP A 6 7.68 22.19 -7.86
N LEU A 7 6.55 21.99 -7.17
CA LEU A 7 5.43 21.22 -7.71
C LEU A 7 4.67 22.06 -8.74
N PRO A 8 4.30 21.50 -9.91
CA PRO A 8 3.62 22.27 -10.93
C PRO A 8 2.32 22.92 -10.42
N ALA A 9 2.12 24.20 -10.69
CA ALA A 9 0.95 24.96 -10.21
C ALA A 9 -0.38 24.30 -10.60
N HIS A 10 -0.50 23.77 -11.81
CA HIS A 10 -1.72 23.06 -12.24
C HIS A 10 -2.04 21.84 -11.36
N PHE A 11 -1.01 21.10 -10.93
CA PHE A 11 -1.17 19.93 -10.07
C PHE A 11 -1.68 20.35 -8.68
N GLN A 12 -1.10 21.43 -8.13
CA GLN A 12 -1.53 21.98 -6.84
C GLN A 12 -3.00 22.41 -6.88
N ILE A 13 -3.38 23.21 -7.89
CA ILE A 13 -4.76 23.69 -8.10
C ILE A 13 -5.76 22.53 -8.23
N GLU A 14 -5.45 21.49 -9.00
CA GLU A 14 -6.31 20.33 -9.16
C GLU A 14 -6.50 19.56 -7.84
N VAL A 15 -5.39 19.32 -7.12
CA VAL A 15 -5.40 18.63 -5.82
C VAL A 15 -6.20 19.44 -4.80
N ASP A 16 -5.95 20.74 -4.67
CA ASP A 16 -6.65 21.61 -3.73
C ASP A 16 -8.16 21.68 -4.05
N SER A 17 -8.51 21.79 -5.33
CA SER A 17 -9.92 21.76 -5.75
C SER A 17 -10.60 20.43 -5.40
N ALA A 18 -9.92 19.30 -5.61
CA ALA A 18 -10.43 17.99 -5.25
C ALA A 18 -10.58 17.83 -3.73
N ILE A 19 -9.62 18.34 -2.95
CA ILE A 19 -9.68 18.35 -1.48
C ILE A 19 -10.89 19.16 -1.00
N LEU A 20 -11.10 20.36 -1.54
CA LEU A 20 -12.23 21.22 -1.17
C LEU A 20 -13.59 20.57 -1.46
N LYS A 21 -13.69 19.81 -2.54
CA LYS A 21 -14.92 19.14 -3.01
C LYS A 21 -15.06 17.69 -2.51
N GLU A 22 -14.11 17.19 -1.71
CA GLU A 22 -14.05 15.79 -1.26
C GLU A 22 -14.07 14.76 -2.42
N ILE A 23 -13.47 15.13 -3.55
CA ILE A 23 -13.35 14.26 -4.73
C ILE A 23 -12.16 13.33 -4.53
N PRO A 24 -12.30 12.00 -4.75
CA PRO A 24 -11.18 11.08 -4.63
C PRO A 24 -10.00 11.46 -5.54
N ILE A 25 -8.80 11.49 -4.96
CA ILE A 25 -7.57 11.79 -5.70
C ILE A 25 -6.89 10.48 -6.06
N SER A 26 -6.51 10.32 -7.33
CA SER A 26 -5.79 9.14 -7.79
C SER A 26 -4.49 9.50 -8.50
N LEU A 27 -3.43 8.75 -8.21
CA LEU A 27 -2.14 8.80 -8.89
C LEU A 27 -1.88 7.45 -9.55
N ILE A 28 -1.36 7.46 -10.76
CA ILE A 28 -0.86 6.26 -11.43
C ILE A 28 0.66 6.35 -11.48
N THR A 29 1.31 5.29 -11.05
CA THR A 29 2.77 5.17 -11.13
C THR A 29 3.18 3.76 -11.51
N TYR A 30 4.36 3.63 -12.08
CA TYR A 30 5.02 2.33 -12.27
C TYR A 30 6.09 2.11 -11.20
N VAL A 31 6.77 3.18 -10.78
CA VAL A 31 7.79 3.18 -9.74
C VAL A 31 7.68 4.51 -9.01
N LEU A 32 7.69 4.50 -7.68
CA LEU A 32 7.70 5.73 -6.89
C LEU A 32 9.05 6.45 -7.05
N THR A 33 9.04 7.63 -7.66
CA THR A 33 10.22 8.49 -7.83
C THR A 33 10.25 9.57 -6.73
N PRO A 34 11.38 10.25 -6.50
CA PRO A 34 11.44 11.36 -5.54
C PRO A 34 10.38 12.45 -5.80
N LYS A 35 10.16 12.80 -7.08
CA LYS A 35 9.08 13.72 -7.48
C LYS A 35 7.69 13.15 -7.16
N GLY A 36 7.50 11.84 -7.32
CA GLY A 36 6.28 11.13 -6.92
C GLY A 36 6.06 11.15 -5.41
N GLU A 37 7.12 10.96 -4.60
CA GLU A 37 7.06 11.09 -3.14
C GLU A 37 6.64 12.49 -2.72
N LYS A 38 7.18 13.53 -3.36
CA LYS A 38 6.82 14.92 -3.07
C LYS A 38 5.34 15.22 -3.37
N LYS A 39 4.82 14.75 -4.52
CA LYS A 39 3.38 14.82 -4.83
C LYS A 39 2.52 14.08 -3.82
N LEU A 40 2.96 12.91 -3.38
CA LEU A 40 2.27 12.10 -2.39
C LEU A 40 2.20 12.82 -1.03
N ARG A 41 3.30 13.42 -0.58
CA ARG A 41 3.35 14.26 0.63
C ARG A 41 2.39 15.43 0.54
N TYR A 42 2.41 16.16 -0.57
CA TYR A 42 1.52 17.30 -0.80
C TYR A 42 0.04 16.91 -0.69
N ILE A 43 -0.37 15.82 -1.35
CA ILE A 43 -1.76 15.32 -1.29
C ILE A 43 -2.13 14.92 0.14
N ILE A 44 -1.27 14.16 0.83
CA ILE A 44 -1.53 13.73 2.21
C ILE A 44 -1.64 14.93 3.14
N HIS A 45 -0.70 15.87 3.04
CA HIS A 45 -0.69 17.09 3.83
C HIS A 45 -1.97 17.90 3.64
N GLY A 46 -2.37 18.16 2.38
CA GLY A 46 -3.58 18.93 2.08
C GLY A 46 -4.86 18.27 2.60
N ILE A 47 -4.99 16.94 2.44
CA ILE A 47 -6.12 16.18 2.97
C ILE A 47 -6.16 16.29 4.50
N LEU A 48 -5.03 16.04 5.18
CA LEU A 48 -4.97 16.04 6.64
C LEU A 48 -5.15 17.44 7.23
N ALA A 49 -4.59 18.47 6.60
CA ALA A 49 -4.77 19.87 6.99
C ALA A 49 -6.24 20.27 6.97
N ARG A 50 -6.99 19.86 5.93
CA ARG A 50 -8.43 20.13 5.82
C ARG A 50 -9.23 19.61 7.02
N TYR A 51 -8.83 18.47 7.58
CA TYR A 51 -9.55 17.85 8.71
C TYR A 51 -8.85 18.08 10.06
N GLY A 52 -7.81 18.90 10.12
CA GLY A 52 -7.09 19.18 11.37
C GLY A 52 -6.35 17.97 11.94
N ARG A 53 -5.96 17.00 11.11
CA ARG A 53 -5.35 15.72 11.52
C ARG A 53 -3.93 15.52 11.01
N LEU A 54 -3.12 16.58 11.01
CA LEU A 54 -1.72 16.51 10.59
C LEU A 54 -0.87 15.54 11.43
N ASP A 55 -1.33 15.15 12.62
CA ASP A 55 -0.77 14.07 13.44
C ASP A 55 -0.68 12.73 12.69
N LEU A 56 -1.54 12.50 11.70
CA LEU A 56 -1.58 11.27 10.90
C LEU A 56 -0.64 11.27 9.68
N SER A 57 0.20 12.31 9.52
CA SER A 57 1.04 12.48 8.33
C SER A 57 2.03 11.32 8.16
N GLU A 58 2.71 10.93 9.23
CA GLU A 58 3.66 9.81 9.21
C GLU A 58 2.96 8.49 8.88
N LEU A 59 1.82 8.21 9.54
CA LEU A 59 1.03 7.01 9.30
C LEU A 59 0.65 6.89 7.82
N LEU A 60 0.04 7.92 7.23
CA LEU A 60 -0.43 7.86 5.84
C LEU A 60 0.73 7.84 4.85
N PHE A 61 1.77 8.64 5.05
CA PHE A 61 2.90 8.71 4.12
C PHE A 61 3.69 7.40 4.10
N THR A 62 4.05 6.88 5.27
CA THR A 62 4.79 5.61 5.37
C THR A 62 3.94 4.45 4.85
N SER A 63 2.64 4.42 5.18
CA SER A 63 1.71 3.42 4.62
C SER A 63 1.67 3.47 3.11
N ALA A 64 1.50 4.65 2.52
CA ALA A 64 1.46 4.77 1.06
C ALA A 64 2.79 4.35 0.43
N LYS A 65 3.93 4.80 0.97
CA LYS A 65 5.26 4.46 0.46
C LYS A 65 5.51 2.95 0.47
N GLU A 66 5.33 2.29 1.62
CA GLU A 66 5.57 0.86 1.77
C GLU A 66 4.65 0.02 0.89
N LEU A 67 3.37 0.40 0.80
CA LEU A 67 2.41 -0.32 -0.03
C LEU A 67 2.67 -0.12 -1.53
N ILE A 68 3.08 1.07 -1.97
CA ILE A 68 3.51 1.32 -3.37
C ILE A 68 4.76 0.53 -3.71
N VAL A 69 5.75 0.49 -2.81
CA VAL A 69 6.97 -0.32 -2.98
C VAL A 69 6.63 -1.80 -3.08
N ASN A 70 5.74 -2.31 -2.22
CA ASN A 70 5.30 -3.70 -2.27
C ASN A 70 4.53 -4.02 -3.57
N ALA A 71 3.64 -3.12 -4.00
CA ALA A 71 2.92 -3.21 -5.28
C ALA A 71 3.88 -3.24 -6.48
N THR A 72 4.90 -2.38 -6.48
CA THR A 72 5.95 -2.33 -7.51
C THR A 72 6.75 -3.63 -7.54
N LYS A 73 7.15 -4.15 -6.37
CA LYS A 73 7.85 -5.44 -6.26
C LYS A 73 7.02 -6.59 -6.82
N ALA A 74 5.70 -6.62 -6.56
CA ALA A 74 4.81 -7.63 -7.10
C ALA A 74 4.74 -7.54 -8.64
N SER A 75 4.66 -6.34 -9.21
CA SER A 75 4.70 -6.15 -10.67
C SER A 75 6.02 -6.63 -11.28
N ILE A 76 7.16 -6.32 -10.65
CA ILE A 76 8.48 -6.79 -11.11
C ILE A 76 8.56 -8.32 -11.12
N LYS A 77 7.99 -9.00 -10.12
CA LYS A 77 7.91 -10.47 -10.13
C LYS A 77 7.14 -10.98 -11.34
N ARG A 78 5.99 -10.38 -11.68
CA ARG A 78 5.22 -10.78 -12.87
C ARG A 78 6.06 -10.70 -14.15
N ILE A 79 6.88 -9.67 -14.30
CA ILE A 79 7.81 -9.51 -15.43
C ILE A 79 8.87 -10.61 -15.43
N LEU A 80 9.59 -10.80 -14.31
CA LEU A 80 10.70 -11.75 -14.25
C LEU A 80 10.24 -13.20 -14.47
N PHE A 81 9.10 -13.58 -13.92
CA PHE A 81 8.52 -14.92 -14.12
C PHE A 81 8.15 -15.13 -15.59
N LYS A 82 7.54 -14.13 -16.23
CA LYS A 82 7.19 -14.18 -17.65
C LYS A 82 8.42 -14.29 -18.55
N GLU A 83 9.45 -13.46 -18.31
CA GLU A 83 10.71 -13.47 -19.06
C GLU A 83 11.47 -14.78 -18.90
N SER A 84 11.42 -15.37 -17.69
CA SER A 84 12.08 -16.64 -17.38
C SER A 84 11.25 -17.87 -17.79
N LYS A 85 10.05 -17.67 -18.36
CA LYS A 85 9.09 -18.73 -18.71
C LYS A 85 8.75 -19.65 -17.51
N LEU A 86 8.71 -19.07 -16.30
CA LEU A 86 8.35 -19.76 -15.07
C LEU A 86 6.85 -19.60 -14.80
N ASN A 87 6.21 -20.67 -14.35
CA ASN A 87 4.83 -20.63 -13.88
C ASN A 87 4.79 -20.09 -12.45
N ILE A 88 4.27 -18.88 -12.27
CA ILE A 88 4.19 -18.24 -10.94
C ILE A 88 3.25 -18.95 -9.96
N GLU A 89 2.36 -19.81 -10.45
CA GLU A 89 1.46 -20.62 -9.63
C GLU A 89 2.11 -21.95 -9.18
N SER A 90 3.20 -22.40 -9.82
CA SER A 90 3.92 -23.62 -9.39
C SER A 90 4.81 -23.31 -8.19
N PRO A 91 4.72 -24.07 -7.08
CA PRO A 91 5.61 -23.90 -5.94
C PRO A 91 7.11 -23.98 -6.28
N GLU A 92 7.49 -24.91 -7.16
CA GLU A 92 8.87 -25.14 -7.58
C GLU A 92 9.41 -23.98 -8.42
N ASP A 93 8.64 -23.55 -9.43
CA ASP A 93 8.96 -22.39 -10.26
C ASP A 93 8.98 -21.11 -9.43
N TYR A 94 8.08 -21.00 -8.46
CA TYR A 94 8.03 -19.87 -7.56
C TYR A 94 9.28 -19.75 -6.70
N ALA A 95 9.80 -20.85 -6.17
CA ALA A 95 11.08 -20.84 -5.45
C ALA A 95 12.23 -20.33 -6.34
N ARG A 96 12.37 -20.90 -7.55
CA ARG A 96 13.41 -20.51 -8.53
C ARG A 96 13.29 -19.06 -8.98
N GLY A 97 12.06 -18.61 -9.25
CA GLY A 97 11.79 -17.24 -9.68
C GLY A 97 12.06 -16.23 -8.56
N MET A 98 11.89 -16.61 -7.30
CA MET A 98 12.20 -15.76 -6.16
C MET A 98 13.72 -15.56 -5.96
N GLU A 99 14.55 -16.57 -6.19
CA GLU A 99 16.01 -16.42 -6.21
C GLU A 99 16.45 -15.42 -7.29
N THR A 100 15.88 -15.57 -8.49
CA THR A 100 16.09 -14.63 -9.61
C THR A 100 15.62 -13.22 -9.27
N PHE A 101 14.49 -13.09 -8.58
CA PHE A 101 13.97 -11.79 -8.15
C PHE A 101 14.90 -11.08 -7.15
N HIS A 102 15.40 -11.79 -6.15
CA HIS A 102 16.31 -11.22 -5.17
C HIS A 102 17.61 -10.75 -5.80
N SER A 103 18.26 -11.58 -6.63
CA SER A 103 19.49 -11.19 -7.35
C SER A 103 19.24 -10.01 -8.29
N SER A 104 18.09 -10.00 -8.96
CA SER A 104 17.71 -8.94 -9.90
C SER A 104 17.45 -7.60 -9.23
N LEU A 105 16.89 -7.57 -8.02
CA LEU A 105 16.72 -6.32 -7.25
C LEU A 105 18.04 -5.79 -6.70
N SER A 106 18.95 -6.67 -6.30
CA SER A 106 20.31 -6.27 -5.88
C SER A 106 21.11 -5.69 -7.04
N ASN A 107 20.99 -6.28 -8.24
CA ASN A 107 21.76 -5.88 -9.42
C ASN A 107 21.12 -4.71 -10.20
N LYS A 108 19.79 -4.59 -10.19
CA LYS A 108 19.05 -3.57 -10.97
C LYS A 108 18.10 -2.79 -10.07
N LYS A 109 18.25 -1.47 -10.03
CA LYS A 109 17.37 -0.57 -9.27
C LYS A 109 15.98 -0.47 -9.90
N PHE A 110 14.96 -0.12 -9.11
CA PHE A 110 13.58 0.04 -9.59
C PHE A 110 13.41 0.89 -10.86
N PRO A 111 14.14 2.00 -11.07
CA PRO A 111 14.04 2.78 -12.31
C PRO A 111 14.28 1.98 -13.59
N PHE A 112 15.10 0.92 -13.54
CA PHE A 112 15.31 0.02 -14.67
C PHE A 112 14.02 -0.70 -15.09
N TYR A 113 13.19 -1.09 -14.13
CA TYR A 113 11.94 -1.82 -14.39
C TYR A 113 10.79 -0.92 -14.83
N ARG A 114 10.94 0.41 -14.73
CA ARG A 114 9.88 1.35 -15.05
C ARG A 114 9.36 1.19 -16.48
N GLU A 115 10.26 1.08 -17.46
CA GLU A 115 9.85 0.97 -18.87
C GLU A 115 9.26 -0.42 -19.16
N LYS A 116 9.83 -1.50 -18.62
CA LYS A 116 9.24 -2.84 -18.70
C LYS A 116 7.84 -2.92 -18.10
N MET A 117 7.60 -2.25 -16.98
CA MET A 117 6.28 -2.20 -16.37
C MET A 117 5.27 -1.46 -17.26
N LYS A 118 5.67 -0.43 -17.99
CA LYS A 118 4.80 0.21 -19.00
C LYS A 118 4.52 -0.72 -20.17
N GLU A 119 5.53 -1.38 -20.71
CA GLU A 119 5.41 -2.33 -21.82
C GLU A 119 4.44 -3.47 -21.51
N HIS A 120 4.38 -3.88 -20.25
CA HIS A 120 3.48 -4.93 -19.76
C HIS A 120 2.17 -4.41 -19.13
N ASP A 121 1.90 -3.10 -19.20
CA ASP A 121 0.74 -2.44 -18.58
C ASP A 121 0.57 -2.77 -17.08
N LEU A 122 1.68 -2.91 -16.35
CA LEU A 122 1.71 -3.23 -14.92
C LEU A 122 1.75 -1.95 -14.08
N LEU A 123 0.66 -1.19 -14.11
CA LEU A 123 0.53 0.04 -13.33
C LEU A 123 0.19 -0.20 -11.86
N VAL A 124 0.61 0.72 -11.01
CA VAL A 124 0.21 0.83 -9.60
C VAL A 124 -0.67 2.08 -9.47
N LYS A 125 -1.93 1.89 -9.07
CA LYS A 125 -2.87 2.99 -8.82
C LYS A 125 -2.98 3.26 -7.33
N VAL A 126 -2.65 4.48 -6.94
CA VAL A 126 -2.80 5.01 -5.58
C VAL A 126 -4.07 5.85 -5.56
N THR A 127 -4.99 5.61 -4.64
CA THR A 127 -6.22 6.38 -4.50
C THR A 127 -6.46 6.78 -3.06
N PHE A 128 -6.72 8.06 -2.83
CA PHE A 128 -7.23 8.61 -1.58
C PHE A 128 -8.72 8.91 -1.73
N CYS A 129 -9.55 8.29 -0.92
CA CYS A 129 -10.94 8.70 -0.72
C CYS A 129 -11.04 9.29 0.67
N PHE A 130 -11.63 10.46 0.83
CA PHE A 130 -11.69 11.14 2.11
C PHE A 130 -12.98 11.94 2.22
N ASN A 131 -13.46 12.07 3.45
CA ASN A 131 -14.56 12.93 3.84
C ASN A 131 -14.38 13.29 5.32
N GLN A 132 -15.33 14.03 5.91
CA GLN A 132 -15.28 14.38 7.33
C GLN A 132 -15.22 13.19 8.30
N ASP A 133 -15.58 11.98 7.88
CA ASP A 133 -15.65 10.81 8.77
C ASP A 133 -14.40 9.94 8.71
N ARG A 134 -13.69 9.90 7.58
CA ARG A 134 -12.57 8.98 7.36
C ARG A 134 -11.68 9.37 6.18
N ILE A 135 -10.49 8.78 6.17
CA ILE A 135 -9.59 8.70 5.02
C ILE A 135 -9.40 7.24 4.64
N VAL A 136 -9.44 6.92 3.36
CA VAL A 136 -9.18 5.59 2.82
C VAL A 136 -8.10 5.69 1.75
N LEU A 137 -6.92 5.16 2.08
CA LEU A 137 -5.82 4.93 1.15
C LEU A 137 -5.99 3.57 0.48
N LYS A 138 -5.90 3.52 -0.85
CA LYS A 138 -5.91 2.28 -1.64
C LYS A 138 -4.73 2.23 -2.58
N ILE A 139 -3.99 1.13 -2.56
CA ILE A 139 -2.97 0.79 -3.56
C ILE A 139 -3.46 -0.41 -4.35
N LEU A 140 -3.55 -0.28 -5.67
CA LEU A 140 -4.11 -1.29 -6.56
C LEU A 140 -3.06 -1.76 -7.57
N ASN A 141 -2.95 -3.08 -7.69
CA ASN A 141 -2.32 -3.78 -8.82
C ASN A 141 -3.42 -4.43 -9.68
N ASN A 142 -3.22 -4.47 -10.99
CA ASN A 142 -4.13 -5.05 -11.98
C ASN A 142 -3.94 -6.57 -12.20
N PHE A 143 -3.50 -7.27 -11.15
CA PHE A 143 -3.39 -8.73 -11.14
C PHE A 143 -3.71 -9.26 -9.73
N GLN A 144 -4.12 -10.53 -9.66
CA GLN A 144 -4.39 -11.20 -8.39
C GLN A 144 -3.10 -11.70 -7.73
N LEU A 145 -3.13 -11.78 -6.40
CA LEU A 145 -2.15 -12.55 -5.63
C LEU A 145 -2.22 -14.03 -6.01
N THR A 146 -1.07 -14.67 -6.11
CA THR A 146 -1.01 -16.14 -6.14
C THR A 146 -1.22 -16.70 -4.74
N GLU A 147 -1.53 -18.00 -4.61
CA GLU A 147 -1.67 -18.63 -3.29
C GLU A 147 -0.42 -18.48 -2.42
N GLN A 148 0.76 -18.56 -3.02
CA GLN A 148 2.04 -18.39 -2.33
C GLN A 148 2.21 -16.95 -1.82
N GLU A 149 1.77 -15.96 -2.59
CA GLU A 149 1.79 -14.56 -2.18
C GLU A 149 0.78 -14.29 -1.07
N GLU A 150 -0.43 -14.85 -1.13
CA GLU A 150 -1.41 -14.76 -0.06
C GLU A 150 -0.88 -15.34 1.26
N LYS A 151 -0.25 -16.53 1.23
CA LYS A 151 0.38 -17.14 2.41
C LYS A 151 1.44 -16.22 3.01
N ARG A 152 2.28 -15.59 2.18
CA ARG A 152 3.30 -14.64 2.62
C ARG A 152 2.72 -13.35 3.18
N VAL A 153 1.63 -12.84 2.61
CA VAL A 153 0.91 -11.68 3.14
C VAL A 153 0.35 -11.99 4.54
N ARG A 154 -0.31 -13.14 4.69
CA ARG A 154 -0.84 -13.60 6.00
C ARG A 154 0.25 -13.76 7.05
N GLU A 155 1.41 -14.27 6.66
CA GLU A 155 2.54 -14.41 7.57
C GLU A 155 3.03 -13.04 8.08
N LYS A 156 3.12 -12.04 7.21
CA LYS A 156 3.51 -10.67 7.61
C LYS A 156 2.50 -10.03 8.56
N PHE A 157 1.20 -10.31 8.36
CA PHE A 157 0.13 -9.92 9.29
C PHE A 157 0.20 -10.68 10.63
N ARG A 158 0.77 -11.89 10.65
CA ARG A 158 0.97 -12.64 11.90
C ARG A 158 2.15 -12.10 12.68
N ILE A 159 3.27 -11.82 12.00
CA ILE A 159 4.50 -11.31 12.60
C ILE A 159 4.26 -9.97 13.30
N SER A 160 3.51 -9.06 12.68
CA SER A 160 3.25 -7.70 13.21
C SER A 160 2.60 -7.70 14.59
N ARG A 161 1.80 -8.73 14.91
CA ARG A 161 1.08 -8.85 16.20
C ARG A 161 2.03 -9.06 17.38
N GLY A 162 3.27 -9.44 17.13
CA GLY A 162 4.30 -9.58 18.15
C GLY A 162 5.06 -8.29 18.47
N PHE A 163 4.62 -7.13 17.97
CA PHE A 163 5.29 -5.84 18.18
C PHE A 163 4.28 -4.77 18.52
N ASP A 164 4.56 -4.01 19.58
CA ASP A 164 3.68 -2.91 20.00
C ASP A 164 3.98 -1.62 19.26
N ASN A 165 5.24 -1.42 18.87
CA ASN A 165 5.72 -0.22 18.20
C ASN A 165 6.82 -0.52 17.17
N LEU A 166 7.09 0.45 16.30
CA LEU A 166 8.11 0.29 15.27
C LEU A 166 9.53 0.15 15.84
N PHE A 167 9.83 0.74 17.00
CA PHE A 167 11.17 0.68 17.58
C PHE A 167 11.55 -0.76 17.92
N GLU A 168 10.69 -1.51 18.61
CA GLU A 168 10.89 -2.94 18.90
C GLU A 168 11.04 -3.77 17.63
N PHE A 169 10.24 -3.45 16.63
CA PHE A 169 10.29 -4.11 15.34
C PHE A 169 11.65 -3.90 14.65
N TYR A 170 12.16 -2.68 14.63
CA TYR A 170 13.50 -2.38 14.11
C TYR A 170 14.62 -2.96 14.96
N MET A 171 14.49 -3.02 16.29
CA MET A 171 15.49 -3.67 17.14
C MET A 171 15.65 -5.16 16.83
N LYS A 172 14.56 -5.83 16.42
CA LYS A 172 14.59 -7.26 16.06
C LYS A 172 14.95 -7.53 14.61
N PHE A 173 14.63 -6.62 13.70
CA PHE A 173 14.76 -6.84 12.25
C PHE A 173 15.62 -5.80 11.51
N GLY A 174 16.31 -4.90 12.21
CA GLY A 174 16.98 -3.72 11.66
C GLY A 174 17.91 -4.00 10.48
N ASP A 175 18.76 -5.02 10.59
CA ASP A 175 19.66 -5.42 9.49
C ASP A 175 18.92 -6.07 8.30
N SER A 176 17.68 -6.50 8.51
CA SER A 176 16.84 -7.18 7.52
C SER A 176 15.76 -6.28 6.90
N THR A 177 15.49 -5.08 7.42
CA THR A 177 14.32 -4.31 6.99
C THR A 177 14.40 -3.82 5.55
N GLU A 178 15.60 -3.45 5.07
CA GLU A 178 15.80 -3.02 3.68
C GLU A 178 15.93 -4.24 2.74
N GLY A 179 14.78 -4.75 2.29
CA GLY A 179 14.73 -5.81 1.27
C GLY A 179 14.08 -7.13 1.70
N ALA A 180 13.94 -7.41 3.00
CA ALA A 180 13.24 -8.63 3.47
C ALA A 180 11.72 -8.62 3.22
N GLY A 181 11.18 -7.49 2.76
CA GLY A 181 9.77 -7.38 2.38
C GLY A 181 8.82 -7.24 3.57
N LEU A 182 9.28 -6.66 4.68
CA LEU A 182 8.47 -6.49 5.89
C LEU A 182 7.59 -5.22 5.89
N GLY A 183 7.49 -4.49 4.78
CA GLY A 183 6.69 -3.25 4.69
C GLY A 183 5.22 -3.43 5.13
N ILE A 184 4.59 -4.56 4.82
CA ILE A 184 3.21 -4.87 5.29
C ILE A 184 3.15 -4.91 6.82
N THR A 185 4.13 -5.56 7.45
CA THR A 185 4.25 -5.65 8.91
C THR A 185 4.42 -4.27 9.53
N MET A 186 5.28 -3.43 8.93
CA MET A 186 5.51 -2.05 9.36
C MET A 186 4.24 -1.20 9.32
N VAL A 187 3.47 -1.29 8.23
CA VAL A 187 2.19 -0.57 8.09
C VAL A 187 1.20 -0.98 9.17
N GLU A 188 1.07 -2.27 9.45
CA GLU A 188 0.14 -2.74 10.48
C GLU A 188 0.54 -2.29 11.89
N ILE A 189 1.84 -2.30 12.20
CA ILE A 189 2.35 -1.79 13.48
C ILE A 189 2.08 -0.30 13.59
N LEU A 190 2.32 0.48 12.52
CA LEU A 190 2.02 1.92 12.51
C LEU A 190 0.54 2.22 12.74
N VAL A 191 -0.35 1.48 12.08
CA VAL A 191 -1.81 1.61 12.31
C VAL A 191 -2.13 1.39 13.79
N ALA A 192 -1.60 0.32 14.39
CA ALA A 192 -1.79 0.02 15.81
C ALA A 192 -1.21 1.10 16.74
N GLN A 193 0.03 1.50 16.49
CA GLN A 193 0.76 2.49 17.27
C GLN A 193 0.07 3.87 17.23
N SER A 194 -0.62 4.19 16.13
CA SER A 194 -1.45 5.39 16.01
C SER A 194 -2.84 5.27 16.68
N GLY A 195 -3.08 4.21 17.45
CA GLY A 195 -4.32 4.01 18.21
C GLY A 195 -5.47 3.41 17.40
N PHE A 196 -5.22 2.91 16.20
CA PHE A 196 -6.24 2.33 15.34
C PHE A 196 -6.21 0.79 15.38
N ASP A 197 -7.35 0.16 15.14
CA ASP A 197 -7.41 -1.29 14.98
C ASP A 197 -6.61 -1.72 13.74
N ARG A 198 -5.66 -2.65 13.91
CA ARG A 198 -4.86 -3.28 12.84
C ARG A 198 -5.70 -3.79 11.68
N HIS A 199 -6.92 -4.24 11.94
CA HIS A 199 -7.85 -4.75 10.93
C HIS A 199 -8.33 -3.69 9.93
N LEU A 200 -8.05 -2.41 10.19
CA LEU A 200 -8.29 -1.31 9.26
C LEU A 200 -7.29 -1.27 8.10
N PHE A 201 -6.19 -1.99 8.23
CA PHE A 201 -5.34 -2.36 7.10
C PHE A 201 -5.74 -3.75 6.58
N THR A 202 -6.01 -3.83 5.28
CA THR A 202 -6.43 -5.05 4.59
C THR A 202 -5.73 -5.18 3.24
N ILE A 203 -5.44 -6.41 2.82
CA ILE A 203 -5.02 -6.72 1.46
C ILE A 203 -5.96 -7.82 0.95
N TYR A 204 -6.57 -7.60 -0.21
CA TYR A 204 -7.52 -8.56 -0.77
C TYR A 204 -7.53 -8.51 -2.30
N SER A 205 -7.87 -9.65 -2.90
CA SER A 205 -8.23 -9.75 -4.32
C SER A 205 -9.74 -9.96 -4.43
N LYS A 206 -10.44 -9.23 -5.31
CA LYS A 206 -11.88 -9.45 -5.50
C LYS A 206 -12.10 -10.66 -6.41
N LYS A 207 -12.88 -11.65 -5.96
CA LYS A 207 -13.25 -12.82 -6.78
C LYS A 207 -13.84 -12.37 -8.12
N GLY A 208 -13.33 -12.91 -9.23
CA GLY A 208 -13.76 -12.57 -10.58
C GLY A 208 -13.20 -11.27 -11.15
N VAL A 209 -12.37 -10.53 -10.40
CA VAL A 209 -11.66 -9.35 -10.93
C VAL A 209 -10.17 -9.55 -10.78
N SER A 210 -9.41 -9.41 -11.86
CA SER A 210 -7.96 -9.56 -11.81
C SER A 210 -7.30 -8.33 -11.17
N GLN A 211 -7.43 -8.19 -9.85
CA GLN A 211 -6.86 -7.07 -9.12
C GLN A 211 -6.56 -7.45 -7.67
N THR A 212 -5.50 -6.84 -7.13
CA THR A 212 -5.15 -6.87 -5.71
C THR A 212 -5.25 -5.45 -5.17
N VAL A 213 -5.89 -5.29 -4.02
CA VAL A 213 -6.05 -3.99 -3.36
C VAL A 213 -5.49 -4.08 -1.95
N ALA A 214 -4.48 -3.26 -1.66
CA ALA A 214 -4.09 -2.92 -0.30
C ALA A 214 -4.85 -1.67 0.13
N ARG A 215 -5.50 -1.72 1.30
CA ARG A 215 -6.41 -0.69 1.79
C ARG A 215 -6.13 -0.38 3.24
N VAL A 216 -5.87 0.89 3.54
CA VAL A 216 -5.80 1.44 4.90
C VAL A 216 -6.97 2.41 5.08
N GLU A 217 -7.80 2.19 6.09
CA GLU A 217 -8.94 3.05 6.43
C GLU A 217 -8.73 3.69 7.79
N ILE A 218 -8.64 5.03 7.82
CA ILE A 218 -8.40 5.79 9.03
C ILE A 218 -9.66 6.57 9.40
N PRO A 219 -10.35 6.22 10.50
CA PRO A 219 -11.42 7.03 11.08
C PRO A 219 -10.91 8.44 11.46
N LEU A 220 -11.69 9.47 11.14
CA LEU A 220 -11.46 10.83 11.61
C LEU A 220 -12.39 11.24 12.76
N LYS A 221 -13.50 10.50 12.94
CA LYS A 221 -14.44 10.64 14.06
C LYS A 221 -14.52 9.36 14.87
N GLU A 222 -14.81 9.48 16.16
CA GLU A 222 -14.92 8.34 17.08
C GLU A 222 -16.15 7.47 16.82
N ASP A 223 -17.25 8.06 16.37
CA ASP A 223 -18.52 7.37 16.08
C ASP A 223 -18.54 6.69 14.71
N TYR A 224 -17.50 6.89 13.89
CA TYR A 224 -17.40 6.28 12.58
C TYR A 224 -17.24 4.77 12.71
N ILE A 225 -18.16 4.00 12.12
CA ILE A 225 -18.07 2.54 12.02
C ILE A 225 -17.34 2.16 10.71
N PRO A 226 -16.14 1.56 10.78
CA PRO A 226 -15.39 1.07 9.63
C PRO A 226 -16.16 0.06 8.78
N LYS A 227 -15.89 0.03 7.48
CA LYS A 227 -16.58 -0.87 6.54
C LYS A 227 -16.45 -2.34 6.94
N ARG A 228 -15.29 -2.74 7.46
CA ARG A 228 -15.04 -4.12 7.88
C ARG A 228 -15.94 -4.53 9.04
N LEU A 229 -16.14 -3.64 10.02
CA LEU A 229 -17.02 -3.91 11.16
C LEU A 229 -18.49 -3.95 10.74
N LYS A 230 -18.91 -3.12 9.77
CA LYS A 230 -20.25 -3.21 9.16
C LYS A 230 -20.47 -4.58 8.52
N PHE A 231 -19.53 -5.02 7.68
CA PHE A 231 -19.61 -6.32 7.01
C PHE A 231 -19.64 -7.50 8.00
N ALA A 232 -18.83 -7.46 9.06
CA ALA A 232 -18.84 -8.51 10.10
C ALA A 232 -20.19 -8.57 10.84
N LYS A 233 -20.78 -7.41 11.18
CA LYS A 233 -22.12 -7.36 11.80
C LYS A 233 -23.19 -7.94 10.88
N GLU A 234 -23.17 -7.59 9.60
CA GLU A 234 -24.11 -8.10 8.59
C GLU A 234 -24.01 -9.63 8.41
N GLN A 235 -22.81 -10.21 8.50
CA GLN A 235 -22.63 -11.66 8.45
C GLN A 235 -23.10 -12.40 9.72
N ASN A 236 -22.90 -11.81 10.89
CA ASN A 236 -23.38 -12.40 12.14
C ASN A 236 -24.93 -12.38 12.21
N LEU A 237 -25.56 -11.28 11.77
CA LEU A 237 -27.01 -11.16 11.65
C LEU A 237 -27.64 -12.19 10.67
N THR A 238 -26.90 -12.63 9.66
CA THR A 238 -27.37 -13.64 8.69
C THR A 238 -27.08 -15.09 9.12
N SER A 239 -26.28 -15.31 10.16
CA SER A 239 -26.00 -16.64 10.72
C SER A 239 -26.82 -16.97 11.98
N GLU A 240 -27.50 -15.97 12.55
CA GLU A 240 -28.47 -16.11 13.64
C GLU A 240 -29.94 -16.20 13.15
N MET A 241 -30.16 -16.15 11.83
CA MET A 241 -31.44 -16.39 11.16
C MET A 241 -31.47 -17.76 10.48
#